data_AF-A0A8K0J7C4-F1
#
_entry.id   AF-A0A8K0J7C4-F1
#
_cell.length_a   1.000
_cell.length_b   1.000
_cell.length_c   1.000
_cell.angle_alpha   90.00
_cell.angle_beta   90.00
_cell.angle_gamma   90.00
#
_symmetry.space_group_name_H-M   'P 1'
#
loop_
_entity.id
_entity.type
_entity.pdbx_description
1 polymer ?
#
loop_
_entity_poly.entity_id
_entity_poly.type
_entity_poly.pdbx_seq_one_letter_code
_entity_poly.pdbx_strand_id
1 'polypeptide(L)'
;MAIITAKTLITSISLFHLTLGFILLTNPQRIPDQILVQVLGQSMGIPHARGFDAQSHALGFLGSVLALFGLSDLLSLSMPEELAALYYWGTQAPLRALFFILLTTYVYAFGPSSPLYGGATHLTRGGYNPSYHPARWGGDALKNRVFFSFAFVEMLAWFWVWVTLREERPQVVERMRKNTRRESGKSRDE
;
A
#
# COMPACT_ATOMS: atom_id res chain seq x y z
N MET A 1 2.80 -1.02 -25.09
CA MET A 1 3.93 -1.67 -24.39
C MET A 1 4.37 -0.74 -23.27
N ALA A 2 3.86 -0.96 -22.05
CA ALA A 2 4.36 -0.25 -20.87
C ALA A 2 5.73 -0.83 -20.51
N ILE A 3 6.69 0.01 -20.11
CA ILE A 3 8.04 -0.41 -19.70
C ILE A 3 7.98 -1.30 -18.45
N ILE A 4 6.90 -1.19 -17.65
CA ILE A 4 6.69 -1.95 -16.42
C ILE A 4 5.31 -2.63 -16.51
N THR A 5 5.29 -3.95 -16.40
CA THR A 5 4.06 -4.76 -16.41
C THR A 5 3.39 -4.76 -15.05
N ALA A 6 2.05 -4.90 -14.99
CA ALA A 6 1.32 -5.02 -13.72
C ALA A 6 1.83 -6.16 -12.84
N LYS A 7 2.22 -7.29 -13.47
CA LYS A 7 2.85 -8.44 -12.78
C LYS A 7 4.13 -8.04 -12.04
N THR A 8 4.99 -7.24 -12.67
CA THR A 8 6.25 -6.79 -12.06
C THR A 8 6.00 -5.82 -10.90
N LEU A 9 5.00 -4.94 -11.02
CA LEU A 9 4.59 -4.05 -9.93
C LEU A 9 4.07 -4.86 -8.73
N ILE A 10 3.14 -5.80 -8.97
CA ILE A 10 2.58 -6.65 -7.91
C ILE A 10 3.70 -7.44 -7.22
N THR A 11 4.59 -8.10 -7.98
CA THR A 11 5.74 -8.81 -7.40
C THR A 11 6.59 -7.89 -6.52
N SER A 12 6.89 -6.68 -6.99
CA SER A 12 7.71 -5.71 -6.23
C SER A 12 7.03 -5.29 -4.93
N ILE A 13 5.72 -5.03 -4.96
CA ILE A 13 4.92 -4.71 -3.78
C ILE A 13 4.86 -5.91 -2.82
N SER A 14 4.69 -7.12 -3.32
CA SER A 14 4.67 -8.32 -2.49
C SER A 14 6.02 -8.57 -1.80
N LEU A 15 7.13 -8.39 -2.51
CA LEU A 15 8.47 -8.48 -1.94
C LEU A 15 8.72 -7.37 -0.91
N PHE A 16 8.18 -6.17 -1.15
CA PHE A 16 8.21 -5.08 -0.19
C PHE A 16 7.49 -5.46 1.11
N HIS A 17 6.27 -6.03 1.03
CA HIS A 17 5.51 -6.50 2.19
C HIS A 17 6.24 -7.61 2.97
N LEU A 18 6.83 -8.59 2.27
CA LEU A 18 7.62 -9.65 2.89
C LEU A 18 8.85 -9.08 3.61
N THR A 19 9.55 -8.14 2.96
CA THR A 19 10.72 -7.48 3.53
C THR A 19 10.36 -6.67 4.76
N LEU A 20 9.25 -5.92 4.70
CA LEU A 20 8.76 -5.13 5.83
C LEU A 20 8.36 -6.04 7.00
N GLY A 21 7.67 -7.14 6.71
CA GLY A 21 7.33 -8.17 7.71
C GLY A 21 8.57 -8.76 8.38
N PHE A 22 9.60 -9.08 7.60
CA PHE A 22 10.88 -9.56 8.12
C PHE A 22 11.60 -8.52 8.99
N ILE A 23 11.62 -7.25 8.58
CA ILE A 23 12.24 -6.17 9.36
C ILE A 23 11.50 -5.95 10.67
N LEU A 24 10.16 -5.98 10.68
CA LEU A 24 9.37 -5.85 11.90
C LEU A 24 9.66 -6.96 12.92
N LEU A 25 9.91 -8.17 12.45
CA LEU A 25 10.25 -9.33 13.29
C LEU A 25 11.69 -9.28 13.82
N THR A 26 12.63 -8.73 13.03
CA THR A 26 14.06 -8.79 13.36
C THR A 26 14.58 -7.52 14.02
N ASN A 27 14.32 -6.35 13.42
CA ASN A 27 14.77 -5.06 13.93
C ASN A 27 13.81 -3.92 13.48
N PRO A 28 12.74 -3.67 14.24
CA PRO A 28 11.72 -2.68 13.86
C PRO A 28 12.22 -1.24 13.83
N GLN A 29 13.33 -0.92 14.51
CA GLN A 29 13.92 0.42 14.53
C GLN A 29 14.39 0.89 13.14
N ARG A 30 14.69 -0.04 12.23
CA ARG A 30 15.15 0.32 10.88
C ARG A 30 14.11 1.04 10.03
N ILE A 31 12.82 0.91 10.36
CA ILE A 31 11.71 1.51 9.60
C ILE A 31 11.60 3.03 9.86
N PRO A 32 11.47 3.50 11.12
CA PRO A 32 11.42 4.93 11.42
C PRO A 32 12.70 5.70 11.02
N ASP A 33 13.83 5.01 10.88
CA ASP A 33 15.12 5.60 10.51
C ASP A 33 15.29 5.82 8.99
N GLN A 34 14.38 5.30 8.16
CA GLN A 34 14.46 5.53 6.72
C GLN A 34 14.20 6.99 6.36
N ILE A 35 15.03 7.53 5.46
CA ILE A 35 14.92 8.91 4.95
C ILE A 35 13.51 9.17 4.40
N LEU A 36 12.94 8.22 3.66
CA LEU A 36 11.59 8.35 3.12
C LEU A 36 10.54 8.59 4.22
N VAL A 37 10.60 7.81 5.31
CA VAL A 37 9.66 7.92 6.44
C VAL A 37 9.86 9.24 7.19
N GLN A 38 11.10 9.69 7.33
CA GLN A 38 11.41 10.96 7.99
C GLN A 38 10.93 12.15 7.16
N VAL A 39 11.25 12.19 5.87
CA VAL A 39 10.87 13.31 4.99
C VAL A 39 9.36 13.40 4.85
N LEU A 40 8.67 12.29 4.58
CA LEU A 40 7.21 12.28 4.48
C LEU A 40 6.53 12.63 5.81
N GLY A 41 7.00 12.04 6.92
CA GLY A 41 6.47 12.33 8.25
C GLY A 41 6.67 13.78 8.70
N GLN A 42 7.85 14.35 8.45
CA GLN A 42 8.17 15.74 8.78
C GLN A 42 7.38 16.72 7.89
N SER A 43 7.21 16.41 6.61
CA SER A 43 6.39 17.22 5.69
C SER A 43 4.94 17.31 6.17
N MET A 44 4.45 16.27 6.83
CA MET A 44 3.13 16.21 7.45
C MET A 44 3.08 16.77 8.87
N GLY A 45 4.21 17.19 9.44
CA GLY A 45 4.35 17.59 10.84
C GLY A 45 3.91 16.52 11.86
N ILE A 46 3.92 15.24 11.48
CA ILE A 46 3.52 14.15 12.37
C ILE A 46 4.71 13.79 13.28
N PRO A 47 4.50 13.70 14.61
CA PRO A 47 5.59 13.43 15.54
C PRO A 47 6.24 12.05 15.35
N HIS A 48 7.42 11.91 15.93
CA HIS A 48 8.20 10.67 15.91
C HIS A 48 7.38 9.50 16.51
N ALA A 49 7.28 8.40 15.76
CA ALA A 49 6.58 7.21 16.21
C ALA A 49 7.36 6.53 17.35
N ARG A 50 6.85 6.61 18.58
CA ARG A 50 7.38 5.84 19.73
C ARG A 50 6.76 4.44 19.69
N GLY A 51 7.55 3.39 19.95
CA GLY A 51 7.05 2.01 19.95
C GLY A 51 7.58 1.11 18.82
N PHE A 52 8.52 1.61 18.01
CA PHE A 52 9.34 0.80 17.10
C PHE A 52 10.75 0.54 17.67
N ASP A 53 10.98 0.93 18.93
CA ASP A 53 12.29 0.85 19.60
C ASP A 53 12.70 -0.58 19.94
N ALA A 54 11.74 -1.49 20.12
CA ALA A 54 12.01 -2.89 20.42
C ALA A 54 10.95 -3.77 19.76
N GLN A 55 11.28 -5.05 19.63
CA GLN A 55 10.33 -6.07 19.22
C GLN A 55 9.17 -6.12 20.23
N SER A 56 7.94 -6.19 19.72
CA SER A 56 6.74 -6.30 20.55
C SER A 56 5.76 -7.29 19.92
N HIS A 57 4.87 -7.84 20.74
CA HIS A 57 3.84 -8.78 20.27
C HIS A 57 2.98 -8.19 19.13
N ALA A 58 2.67 -6.88 19.20
CA ALA A 58 1.90 -6.19 18.17
C ALA A 58 2.69 -6.07 16.85
N LEU A 59 3.98 -5.74 16.91
CA LEU A 59 4.83 -5.66 15.72
C LEU A 59 5.09 -7.04 15.10
N GLY A 60 5.25 -8.08 15.92
CA GLY A 60 5.38 -9.45 15.45
C GLY A 60 4.12 -9.96 14.76
N PHE A 61 2.94 -9.64 15.33
CA PHE A 61 1.66 -9.93 14.70
C PHE A 61 1.50 -9.17 13.37
N LEU A 62 1.77 -7.86 13.35
CA LEU A 62 1.73 -7.06 12.12
C LEU A 62 2.70 -7.57 11.06
N GLY A 63 3.92 -7.94 11.46
CA GLY A 63 4.94 -8.49 10.56
C GLY A 63 4.49 -9.82 9.94
N SER A 64 3.83 -10.67 10.72
CA SER A 64 3.27 -11.94 10.26
C SER A 64 2.12 -11.72 9.27
N VAL A 65 1.24 -10.75 9.54
CA VAL A 65 0.14 -10.37 8.64
C VAL A 65 0.66 -9.80 7.32
N LEU A 66 1.66 -8.92 7.36
CA LEU A 66 2.29 -8.37 6.16
C LEU A 66 2.99 -9.46 5.35
N ALA A 67 3.67 -10.41 6.02
CA ALA A 67 4.27 -11.55 5.35
C ALA A 67 3.22 -12.44 4.67
N LEU A 68 2.08 -12.68 5.33
CA LEU A 68 0.96 -13.42 4.75
C LEU A 68 0.37 -12.69 3.53
N PHE A 69 0.20 -11.36 3.58
CA PHE A 69 -0.27 -10.59 2.42
C PHE A 69 0.73 -10.64 1.27
N GLY A 70 2.02 -10.43 1.52
CA GLY A 70 3.04 -10.53 0.48
C GLY A 70 3.09 -11.92 -0.16
N LEU A 71 3.02 -12.99 0.65
CA LEU A 71 2.98 -14.36 0.14
C LEU A 71 1.69 -14.66 -0.65
N SER A 72 0.53 -14.23 -0.14
CA SER A 72 -0.75 -14.41 -0.82
C SER A 72 -0.78 -13.70 -2.16
N ASP A 73 -0.22 -12.49 -2.24
CA ASP A 73 -0.16 -11.72 -3.48
C ASP A 73 0.79 -12.39 -4.49
N LEU A 74 1.95 -12.93 -4.05
CA LEU A 74 2.84 -13.71 -4.92
C LEU A 74 2.16 -14.98 -5.45
N LEU A 75 1.45 -15.70 -4.57
CA LEU A 75 0.73 -16.91 -4.97
C LEU A 75 -0.39 -16.58 -5.96
N SER A 76 -1.03 -15.42 -5.84
CA SER A 76 -2.06 -15.01 -6.79
C SER A 76 -1.53 -14.81 -8.21
N LEU A 77 -0.22 -14.57 -8.39
CA LEU A 77 0.43 -14.46 -9.70
C LEU A 77 0.61 -15.81 -10.42
N SER A 78 0.36 -16.93 -9.73
CA SER A 78 0.32 -18.27 -10.33
C SER A 78 -0.98 -18.55 -11.08
N MET A 79 -2.01 -17.72 -10.90
CA MET A 79 -3.25 -17.82 -11.65
C MET A 79 -3.05 -17.46 -13.13
N PRO A 80 -3.86 -18.04 -14.05
CA PRO A 80 -3.85 -17.65 -15.46
C PRO A 80 -4.01 -16.14 -15.64
N GLU A 81 -3.25 -15.55 -16.57
CA GLU A 81 -3.16 -14.09 -16.77
C GLU A 81 -4.53 -13.46 -16.97
N GLU A 82 -5.44 -14.13 -17.69
CA GLU A 82 -6.79 -13.62 -17.94
C GLU A 82 -7.62 -13.54 -16.67
N LEU A 83 -7.59 -14.60 -15.85
CA LEU A 83 -8.34 -14.68 -14.60
C LEU A 83 -7.78 -13.70 -13.56
N ALA A 84 -6.45 -13.65 -13.44
CA ALA A 84 -5.75 -12.80 -12.50
C ALA A 84 -5.97 -11.32 -12.82
N ALA A 85 -5.71 -10.89 -14.07
CA ALA A 85 -5.74 -9.48 -14.44
C ALA A 85 -7.17 -8.91 -14.55
N LEU A 86 -8.12 -9.68 -15.10
CA LEU A 86 -9.48 -9.19 -15.37
C LEU A 86 -10.39 -9.26 -14.14
N TYR A 87 -10.34 -10.36 -13.38
CA TYR A 87 -11.31 -10.61 -12.32
C TYR A 87 -10.73 -10.28 -10.94
N TYR A 88 -9.62 -10.92 -10.57
CA TYR A 88 -9.05 -10.78 -9.23
C TYR A 88 -8.45 -9.37 -9.03
N TRP A 89 -7.36 -9.07 -9.76
CA TRP A 89 -6.64 -7.81 -9.63
C TRP A 89 -7.44 -6.62 -10.15
N GLY A 90 -8.37 -6.87 -11.07
CA GLY A 90 -9.34 -5.90 -11.55
C GLY A 90 -10.18 -5.23 -10.48
N THR A 91 -10.54 -6.00 -9.45
CA THR A 91 -11.37 -5.54 -8.33
C THR A 91 -10.52 -5.24 -7.09
N GLN A 92 -9.51 -6.06 -6.84
CA GLN A 92 -8.64 -5.94 -5.66
C GLN A 92 -7.76 -4.68 -5.70
N ALA A 93 -7.11 -4.36 -6.83
CA ALA A 93 -6.23 -3.20 -6.92
C ALA A 93 -6.94 -1.87 -6.63
N PRO A 94 -8.10 -1.54 -7.25
CA PRO A 94 -8.79 -0.29 -6.93
C PRO A 94 -9.36 -0.27 -5.50
N LEU A 95 -9.78 -1.41 -4.97
CA LEU A 95 -10.26 -1.50 -3.59
C LEU A 95 -9.15 -1.17 -2.58
N ARG A 96 -7.97 -1.77 -2.77
CA ARG A 96 -6.79 -1.48 -1.93
C ARG A 96 -6.33 -0.03 -2.09
N ALA A 97 -6.30 0.48 -3.32
CA ALA A 97 -5.99 1.89 -3.57
C ALA A 97 -6.97 2.81 -2.83
N LEU A 98 -8.28 2.59 -2.96
CA LEU A 98 -9.31 3.37 -2.27
C LEU A 98 -9.14 3.31 -0.74
N PHE A 99 -8.89 2.11 -0.20
CA PHE A 99 -8.66 1.94 1.23
C PHE A 99 -7.48 2.78 1.73
N PHE A 100 -6.34 2.74 1.04
CA PHE A 100 -5.17 3.53 1.41
C PHE A 100 -5.32 5.04 1.12
N ILE A 101 -6.10 5.43 0.10
CA ILE A 101 -6.52 6.82 -0.09
C ILE A 101 -7.28 7.33 1.13
N LEU A 102 -8.26 6.55 1.61
CA LEU A 102 -9.08 6.92 2.77
C LEU A 102 -8.24 7.00 4.05
N LEU A 103 -7.32 6.04 4.26
CA LEU A 103 -6.40 6.07 5.42
C LEU A 103 -5.46 7.27 5.39
N THR A 104 -4.83 7.53 4.24
CA THR A 104 -3.94 8.68 4.06
C THR A 104 -4.68 9.99 4.29
N THR A 105 -5.87 10.12 3.71
CA THR A 105 -6.74 11.28 3.88
C THR A 105 -7.17 11.44 5.34
N TYR A 106 -7.50 10.34 6.03
CA TYR A 106 -7.84 10.37 7.45
C TYR A 106 -6.67 10.87 8.31
N VAL A 107 -5.46 10.35 8.09
CA VAL A 107 -4.28 10.79 8.84
C VAL A 107 -3.93 12.25 8.54
N TYR A 108 -4.10 12.69 7.29
CA TYR A 108 -3.91 14.09 6.89
C TYR A 108 -4.95 15.03 7.52
N ALA A 109 -6.23 14.69 7.39
CA ALA A 109 -7.35 15.53 7.81
C ALA A 109 -7.61 15.51 9.32
N PHE A 110 -7.19 14.47 10.03
CA PHE A 110 -7.41 14.35 11.48
C PHE A 110 -6.09 14.24 12.26
N GLY A 111 -4.95 14.52 11.62
CA GLY A 111 -3.63 14.53 12.26
C GLY A 111 -3.34 15.80 13.07
N PRO A 112 -2.22 15.83 13.82
CA PRO A 112 -1.80 16.99 14.62
C PRO A 112 -1.65 18.28 13.79
N SER A 113 -1.19 18.15 12.55
CA SER A 113 -0.98 19.25 11.60
C SER A 113 -2.16 19.48 10.67
N SER A 114 -3.34 18.96 11.00
CA SER A 114 -4.50 19.01 10.11
C SER A 114 -4.92 20.44 9.77
N PRO A 115 -5.24 20.72 8.49
CA PRO A 115 -5.89 21.96 8.08
C PRO A 115 -7.25 22.19 8.76
N LEU A 116 -7.96 21.12 9.16
CA LEU A 116 -9.30 21.20 9.77
C LEU A 116 -9.29 21.70 11.20
N TYR A 117 -8.19 21.50 11.94
CA TYR A 117 -8.06 21.98 13.31
C TYR A 117 -7.56 23.43 13.38
N GLY A 118 -7.62 24.18 12.27
CA GLY A 118 -7.60 25.64 12.28
C GLY A 118 -6.39 26.25 12.97
N GLY A 119 -5.20 26.01 12.42
CA GLY A 119 -3.97 26.59 12.94
C GLY A 119 -2.88 26.62 11.88
N ALA A 120 -2.95 27.58 10.95
CA ALA A 120 -1.83 27.98 10.10
C ALA A 120 -0.69 28.64 10.90
N THR A 121 -0.49 28.26 12.16
CA THR A 121 0.74 28.56 12.88
C THR A 121 1.72 27.46 12.53
N HIS A 122 2.55 27.76 11.54
CA HIS A 122 3.86 27.16 11.38
C HIS A 122 4.42 26.77 12.75
N LEU A 123 4.48 25.46 13.01
CA LEU A 123 5.46 24.79 13.86
C LEU A 123 6.01 25.69 14.97
N THR A 124 5.27 25.81 16.09
CA THR A 124 5.97 26.12 17.34
C THR A 124 7.05 25.04 17.49
N ARG A 125 8.23 25.42 17.97
CA ARG A 125 9.47 24.64 18.06
C ARG A 125 9.33 23.25 18.74
N GLY A 126 8.14 22.89 19.25
CA GLY A 126 7.78 21.60 19.85
C GLY A 126 6.70 20.78 19.13
N GLY A 127 6.19 21.17 17.95
CA GLY A 127 5.32 20.33 17.12
C GLY A 127 3.96 19.95 17.71
N TYR A 128 3.48 20.69 18.72
CA TYR A 128 2.23 20.39 19.43
C TYR A 128 1.15 21.41 19.05
N ASN A 129 0.08 20.95 18.41
CA ASN A 129 -1.11 21.75 18.13
C ASN A 129 -2.02 21.72 19.37
N PRO A 130 -2.23 22.85 20.08
CA PRO A 130 -3.03 22.88 21.30
C PRO A 130 -4.52 22.58 21.06
N SER A 131 -5.00 22.73 19.82
CA SER A 131 -6.37 22.41 19.42
C SER A 131 -6.54 20.93 19.03
N TYR A 132 -5.46 20.16 18.98
CA TYR A 132 -5.50 18.73 18.70
C TYR A 132 -5.87 17.96 19.96
N HIS A 133 -7.00 17.25 19.91
CA HIS A 133 -7.39 16.31 20.95
C HIS A 133 -7.22 14.88 20.46
N PRO A 134 -6.40 14.06 21.14
CA PRO A 134 -6.21 12.67 20.76
C PRO A 134 -7.54 11.93 20.86
N ALA A 135 -7.79 11.06 19.88
CA ALA A 135 -9.01 10.29 19.85
C ALA A 135 -9.05 9.31 21.02
N ARG A 136 -10.21 9.15 21.67
CA ARG A 136 -10.41 8.19 22.78
C ARG A 136 -10.37 6.72 22.34
N TRP A 137 -10.32 6.48 21.04
CA TRP A 137 -10.27 5.17 20.41
C TRP A 137 -8.94 5.00 19.67
N GLY A 138 -8.59 3.75 19.33
CA GLY A 138 -7.28 3.39 18.75
C GLY A 138 -6.89 4.10 17.44
N GLY A 139 -7.79 4.89 16.84
CA GLY A 139 -7.49 5.72 15.67
C GLY A 139 -6.42 6.79 15.91
N ASP A 140 -6.10 7.14 17.16
CA ASP A 140 -4.96 8.01 17.49
C ASP A 140 -3.62 7.33 17.21
N ALA A 141 -3.53 6.01 17.44
CA ALA A 141 -2.32 5.22 17.21
C ALA A 141 -1.91 5.16 15.73
N LEU A 142 -2.85 5.39 14.81
CA LEU A 142 -2.59 5.43 13.36
C LEU A 142 -1.90 6.74 12.93
N LYS A 143 -1.93 7.79 13.76
CA LYS A 143 -1.40 9.12 13.43
C LYS A 143 0.09 9.21 13.76
N ASN A 144 0.86 8.28 13.20
CA ASN A 144 2.30 8.22 13.37
C ASN A 144 2.99 8.23 11.99
N ARG A 145 4.21 8.77 11.94
CA ARG A 145 4.96 8.94 10.69
C ARG A 145 5.22 7.64 9.92
N VAL A 146 5.40 6.52 10.62
CA VAL A 146 5.63 5.20 10.00
C VAL A 146 4.38 4.74 9.28
N PHE A 147 3.24 4.76 9.97
CA PHE A 147 1.95 4.38 9.40
C PHE A 147 1.53 5.30 8.25
N PHE A 148 1.69 6.62 8.41
CA PHE A 148 1.41 7.57 7.32
C PHE A 148 2.24 7.26 6.07
N SER A 149 3.55 7.11 6.22
CA SER A 149 4.45 6.87 5.09
C SER A 149 4.15 5.55 4.41
N PHE A 150 3.87 4.49 5.20
CA PHE A 150 3.43 3.20 4.69
C PHE A 150 2.12 3.33 3.90
N ALA A 151 1.08 3.92 4.50
CA ALA A 151 -0.22 4.07 3.85
C ALA A 151 -0.15 4.93 2.57
N PHE A 152 0.69 5.97 2.57
CA PHE A 152 0.90 6.82 1.41
C PHE A 152 1.63 6.08 0.28
N VAL A 153 2.68 5.32 0.59
CA VAL A 153 3.39 4.49 -0.41
C VAL A 153 2.46 3.40 -0.96
N GLU A 154 1.70 2.73 -0.10
CA GLU A 154 0.71 1.72 -0.50
C GLU A 154 -0.36 2.34 -1.40
N MET A 155 -0.86 3.53 -1.07
CA MET A 155 -1.80 4.27 -1.90
C MET A 155 -1.25 4.48 -3.33
N LEU A 156 -0.03 5.01 -3.46
CA LEU A 156 0.59 5.27 -4.75
C LEU A 156 0.86 3.97 -5.51
N ALA A 157 1.33 2.93 -4.82
CA ALA A 157 1.66 1.64 -5.42
C ALA A 157 0.41 0.94 -5.98
N TRP A 158 -0.67 0.84 -5.20
CA TRP A 158 -1.92 0.23 -5.66
C TRP A 158 -2.63 1.05 -6.72
N PHE A 159 -2.58 2.38 -6.62
CA PHE A 159 -3.09 3.26 -7.66
C PHE A 159 -2.33 3.03 -8.98
N TRP A 160 -1.01 2.92 -8.94
CA TRP A 160 -0.20 2.63 -10.12
C TRP A 160 -0.55 1.25 -10.70
N VAL A 161 -0.60 0.20 -9.88
CA VAL A 161 -1.03 -1.14 -10.33
C VAL A 161 -2.39 -1.08 -11.03
N TRP A 162 -3.35 -0.35 -10.48
CA TRP A 162 -4.67 -0.21 -11.07
C TRP A 162 -4.64 0.49 -12.43
N VAL A 163 -3.88 1.59 -12.57
CA VAL A 163 -3.72 2.29 -13.85
C VAL A 163 -3.06 1.38 -14.89
N THR A 164 -1.96 0.71 -14.54
CA THR A 164 -1.25 -0.21 -15.44
C THR A 164 -2.13 -1.39 -15.86
N LEU A 165 -2.92 -1.96 -14.94
CA LEU A 165 -3.88 -3.01 -15.29
C LEU A 165 -4.89 -2.52 -16.32
N ARG A 166 -5.43 -1.30 -16.18
CA ARG A 166 -6.38 -0.75 -17.16
C ARG A 166 -5.74 -0.56 -18.54
N GLU A 167 -4.48 -0.17 -18.60
CA GLU A 167 -3.73 -0.04 -19.85
C GLU A 167 -3.44 -1.40 -20.52
N GLU A 168 -3.24 -2.45 -19.72
CA GLU A 168 -2.96 -3.80 -20.20
C GLU A 168 -4.23 -4.59 -20.57
N ARG A 169 -5.38 -4.26 -19.98
CA ARG A 169 -6.65 -4.98 -20.22
C ARG A 169 -7.00 -5.20 -21.69
N PRO A 170 -6.94 -4.20 -22.59
CA PRO A 170 -7.28 -4.41 -23.99
C PRO A 170 -6.37 -5.45 -24.66
N GLN A 171 -5.09 -5.45 -24.30
CA GLN A 171 -4.10 -6.38 -24.86
C GLN A 171 -4.36 -7.82 -24.38
N VAL A 172 -4.73 -7.99 -23.10
CA VAL A 172 -5.10 -9.29 -22.53
C VAL A 172 -6.36 -9.83 -23.21
N VAL A 173 -7.38 -9.00 -23.40
CA VAL A 173 -8.65 -9.39 -24.07
C VAL A 173 -8.40 -9.77 -25.54
N GLU A 174 -7.53 -9.05 -26.24
CA GLU A 174 -7.18 -9.38 -27.62
C GLU A 174 -6.47 -10.74 -27.72
N ARG A 175 -5.53 -11.03 -26.81
CA ARG A 175 -4.86 -12.34 -26.72
C ARG A 175 -5.85 -13.47 -26.45
N MET A 176 -6.78 -13.27 -25.50
CA MET A 176 -7.86 -14.22 -25.20
C MET A 176 -8.69 -14.52 -26.46
N ARG A 177 -9.15 -13.49 -27.18
CA ARG A 177 -9.94 -13.65 -28.42
C ARG A 177 -9.17 -14.41 -29.50
N LYS A 178 -7.87 -14.16 -29.65
CA LYS A 178 -7.01 -14.89 -30.61
C LYS A 178 -6.87 -16.36 -30.25
N ASN A 179 -6.71 -16.68 -28.97
CA ASN A 179 -6.60 -18.07 -28.51
C ASN A 179 -7.91 -18.84 -28.73
N THR A 180 -9.07 -18.27 -28.36
CA THR A 180 -10.38 -18.91 -28.59
C THR A 180 -10.65 -19.17 -30.08
N ARG A 181 -10.27 -18.23 -30.97
CA ARG A 181 -10.42 -18.43 -32.43
C ARG A 181 -9.57 -19.60 -32.93
N ARG A 182 -8.34 -19.75 -32.44
CA ARG A 182 -7.44 -20.87 -32.81
C ARG A 182 -8.01 -22.22 -32.36
N GLU A 183 -8.53 -22.29 -31.14
CA GLU A 183 -9.16 -23.51 -30.62
C GLU A 183 -10.40 -23.91 -31.42
N SER A 184 -11.28 -22.94 -31.76
CA SER A 184 -12.48 -23.20 -32.57
C SER A 184 -12.20 -23.59 -34.03
N GLY A 185 -11.05 -23.19 -34.56
CA GLY A 185 -10.59 -23.62 -35.89
C GLY A 185 -10.12 -25.06 -35.88
N LYS A 186 -9.34 -25.44 -34.87
CA LYS A 186 -8.80 -26.79 -34.73
C LYS A 186 -9.89 -27.85 -34.53
N SER A 187 -10.98 -27.52 -33.83
CA SER A 187 -12.12 -28.43 -33.64
C SER A 187 -13.02 -28.59 -34.88
N ARG A 188 -12.81 -27.79 -35.94
CA ARG A 188 -13.56 -27.90 -37.20
C ARG A 188 -12.84 -28.76 -38.24
N ASP A 189 -11.55 -29.00 -38.05
CA ASP A 189 -10.69 -29.75 -38.96
C ASP A 189 -10.47 -31.22 -38.51
N GLU A 190 -11.00 -31.60 -37.34
CA GLU A 190 -11.11 -32.97 -36.81
C GLU A 190 -12.51 -33.55 -37.07
#